data_AF-A0A3M9XLN2-F1
#
_entry.id   AF-A0A3M9XLN2-F1
#
_cell.length_a   1.000
_cell.length_b   1.000
_cell.length_c   1.000
_cell.angle_alpha   90.00
_cell.angle_beta   90.00
_cell.angle_gamma   90.00
#
_symmetry.space_group_name_H-M   'P 1'
#
loop_
_entity.id
_entity.type
_entity.pdbx_description
1 polymer ?
#
loop_
_entity_poly.entity_id
_entity_poly.type
_entity_poly.pdbx_seq_one_letter_code
_entity_poly.pdbx_strand_id
1 'polypeptide(L)'
;MSKPPPPPRSFLFVAKAALITIAASVAFLYVIGSMGGKKPPERAVDEGAPAGSAEKSAAPAADVNAACATSAKIAATLKDLAKGEVAAMTIATQPEPMPDYAFDGPDGAPVSLASFKGKTALLNIWATWCVPCRAEMPALDRLQEAFAGQNFQVVAVNVDTTRLERAKAFLAETGVKSLTYYGDPKANLFYEMKQTGKALGLPTTLLIGPDGCQIGLMNGPAAWDSADAKALISRALETPPN
;
A
#
# COMPACT_ATOMS: atom_id res chain seq x y z
N MET A 1 50.47 9.14 25.97
CA MET A 1 51.14 8.59 24.78
C MET A 1 50.95 7.08 24.80
N SER A 2 49.96 6.58 24.06
CA SER A 2 49.57 5.16 24.02
C SER A 2 49.62 4.70 22.56
N LYS A 3 50.31 3.58 22.31
CA LYS A 3 50.66 3.05 20.98
C LYS A 3 49.41 2.60 20.20
N PRO A 4 49.33 2.81 18.87
CA PRO A 4 48.16 2.41 18.08
C PRO A 4 48.08 0.88 17.88
N PRO A 5 46.87 0.31 17.72
CA PRO A 5 46.66 -1.12 17.51
C PRO A 5 47.10 -1.58 16.10
N PRO A 6 47.54 -2.84 15.93
CA PRO A 6 48.00 -3.36 14.65
C PRO A 6 46.84 -3.61 13.66
N PRO A 7 47.09 -3.48 12.35
CA PRO A 7 46.06 -3.70 11.33
C PRO A 7 45.71 -5.19 11.15
N PRO A 8 44.47 -5.51 10.74
CA PRO A 8 44.08 -6.90 10.46
C PRO A 8 44.77 -7.43 9.19
N ARG A 9 45.21 -8.69 9.26
CA ARG A 9 45.93 -9.40 8.21
C ARG A 9 45.00 -9.79 7.05
N SER A 10 45.28 -9.23 5.88
CA SER A 10 44.74 -9.64 4.58
C SER A 10 45.10 -11.09 4.28
N PHE A 11 44.09 -11.96 4.12
CA PHE A 11 44.26 -13.28 3.52
C PHE A 11 43.87 -13.18 2.04
N LEU A 12 44.87 -13.25 1.17
CA LEU A 12 44.73 -13.44 -0.27
C LEU A 12 45.09 -14.90 -0.62
N PHE A 13 44.50 -15.41 -1.71
CA PHE A 13 44.65 -16.73 -2.36
C PHE A 13 43.82 -17.86 -1.72
N VAL A 14 42.93 -18.56 -2.43
CA VAL A 14 43.15 -19.25 -3.72
C VAL A 14 41.89 -19.21 -4.61
N ALA A 15 42.11 -18.89 -5.88
CA ALA A 15 41.14 -18.95 -6.97
C ALA A 15 40.70 -20.40 -7.28
N LYS A 16 39.40 -20.61 -7.47
CA LYS A 16 38.87 -21.74 -8.24
C LYS A 16 38.09 -21.21 -9.44
N ALA A 17 38.65 -21.44 -10.62
CA ALA A 17 38.01 -21.31 -11.93
C ALA A 17 36.79 -22.26 -12.01
N ALA A 18 35.61 -21.75 -12.37
CA ALA A 18 35.04 -21.65 -13.72
C ALA A 18 34.64 -23.00 -14.33
N LEU A 19 33.32 -23.18 -14.53
CA LEU A 19 32.69 -23.85 -15.67
C LEU A 19 31.16 -23.70 -15.53
N ILE A 20 30.60 -22.62 -16.09
CA ILE A 20 29.18 -22.52 -16.42
C ILE A 20 29.13 -22.42 -17.93
N THR A 21 28.71 -23.51 -18.57
CA THR A 21 28.49 -23.58 -20.02
C THR A 21 27.15 -22.90 -20.33
N ILE A 22 27.22 -21.88 -21.19
CA ILE A 22 26.06 -21.25 -21.84
C ILE A 22 25.66 -22.12 -23.03
N ALA A 23 24.38 -22.44 -23.16
CA ALA A 23 23.76 -22.71 -24.46
C ALA A 23 22.29 -22.30 -24.41
N ALA A 24 21.97 -21.26 -25.18
CA ALA A 24 20.61 -20.82 -25.47
C ALA A 24 20.15 -21.39 -26.82
N SER A 25 18.86 -21.72 -26.88
CA SER A 25 17.97 -21.67 -28.05
C SER A 25 18.16 -22.67 -29.20
N VAL A 26 17.10 -23.41 -29.53
CA VAL A 26 16.25 -23.27 -30.75
C VAL A 26 15.38 -24.52 -30.92
N ALA A 27 14.12 -24.30 -31.27
CA ALA A 27 13.03 -25.25 -31.49
C ALA A 27 13.31 -26.37 -32.49
N PHE A 28 12.68 -27.55 -32.32
CA PHE A 28 12.09 -28.26 -33.47
C PHE A 28 11.00 -29.26 -33.05
N LEU A 29 9.87 -29.12 -33.73
CA LEU A 29 8.71 -30.01 -33.80
C LEU A 29 9.08 -31.47 -34.06
N TYR A 30 8.49 -32.43 -33.34
CA TYR A 30 8.31 -33.81 -33.84
C TYR A 30 7.20 -34.52 -33.07
N VAL A 31 5.99 -34.58 -33.65
CA VAL A 31 5.18 -35.81 -33.71
C VAL A 31 4.39 -35.77 -35.03
N ILE A 32 5.00 -36.30 -36.08
CA ILE A 32 4.30 -36.71 -37.31
C ILE A 32 3.90 -38.18 -37.11
N GLY A 33 2.63 -38.39 -36.77
CA GLY A 33 1.98 -39.70 -36.84
C GLY A 33 1.65 -40.02 -38.30
N SER A 34 2.19 -41.13 -38.79
CA SER A 34 1.82 -41.76 -40.05
C SER A 34 1.14 -43.08 -39.74
N MET A 35 -0.06 -43.28 -40.30
CA MET A 35 -0.78 -44.52 -40.65
C MET A 35 -2.27 -44.09 -40.74
N GLY A 36 -2.83 -43.87 -41.92
CA GLY A 36 -3.06 -44.91 -42.93
C GLY A 36 -4.55 -45.26 -42.87
N GLY A 37 -5.34 -44.67 -43.78
CA GLY A 37 -6.80 -44.65 -43.69
C GLY A 37 -7.52 -45.98 -43.94
N LYS A 38 -8.75 -46.05 -43.44
CA LYS A 38 -9.87 -46.80 -44.01
C LYS A 38 -11.18 -46.02 -43.76
N LYS A 39 -11.88 -45.73 -44.86
CA LYS A 39 -13.25 -45.16 -44.94
C LYS A 39 -14.30 -46.25 -44.55
N PRO A 40 -15.60 -45.93 -44.40
CA PRO A 40 -16.46 -46.41 -43.31
C PRO A 40 -17.49 -47.45 -43.81
N PRO A 41 -18.47 -47.81 -42.96
CA PRO A 41 -19.84 -47.70 -43.46
C PRO A 41 -20.86 -47.10 -42.47
N GLU A 42 -21.72 -46.28 -43.07
CA GLU A 42 -23.16 -46.00 -42.87
C GLU A 42 -23.91 -46.12 -41.52
N ARG A 43 -24.71 -45.04 -41.31
CA ARG A 43 -26.01 -44.88 -40.63
C ARG A 43 -26.09 -45.09 -39.12
N ALA A 44 -26.46 -44.03 -38.40
CA ALA A 44 -27.88 -43.72 -38.15
C ALA A 44 -28.02 -42.30 -37.58
N VAL A 45 -29.17 -41.69 -37.88
CA VAL A 45 -29.63 -40.36 -37.47
C VAL A 45 -30.31 -40.51 -36.10
N ASP A 46 -30.06 -39.60 -35.16
CA ASP A 46 -31.08 -39.21 -34.19
C ASP A 46 -30.84 -37.76 -33.70
N GLU A 47 -31.96 -37.09 -33.46
CA GLU A 47 -32.18 -35.67 -33.27
C GLU A 47 -32.04 -35.25 -31.79
N GLY A 48 -31.72 -33.98 -31.55
CA GLY A 48 -32.23 -33.26 -30.38
C GLY A 48 -31.21 -32.85 -29.31
N ALA A 49 -30.90 -31.55 -29.28
CA ALA A 49 -31.07 -30.62 -28.14
C ALA A 49 -30.02 -29.48 -28.20
N PRO A 50 -30.42 -28.20 -28.08
CA PRO A 50 -29.48 -27.09 -28.15
C PRO A 50 -28.71 -26.94 -26.84
N ALA A 51 -27.41 -26.72 -26.95
CA ALA A 51 -26.56 -26.27 -25.87
C ALA A 51 -26.93 -24.81 -25.51
N GLY A 52 -27.51 -24.62 -24.33
CA GLY A 52 -27.60 -23.31 -23.69
C GLY A 52 -26.22 -22.91 -23.16
N SER A 53 -25.63 -21.88 -23.75
CA SER A 53 -24.46 -21.20 -23.23
C SER A 53 -24.85 -20.39 -22.00
N ALA A 54 -24.40 -20.82 -20.83
CA ALA A 54 -24.43 -20.03 -19.61
C ALA A 54 -23.34 -18.94 -19.69
N GLU A 55 -23.73 -17.72 -20.06
CA GLU A 55 -22.89 -16.54 -19.89
C GLU A 55 -22.76 -16.20 -18.40
N LYS A 56 -21.53 -16.30 -17.90
CA LYS A 56 -21.13 -15.87 -16.56
C LYS A 56 -21.22 -14.34 -16.49
N SER A 57 -22.30 -13.84 -15.89
CA SER A 57 -22.49 -12.41 -15.65
C SER A 57 -21.38 -11.86 -14.76
N ALA A 58 -20.54 -10.99 -15.33
CA ALA A 58 -19.65 -10.11 -14.60
C ALA A 58 -20.43 -8.85 -14.21
N ALA A 59 -20.37 -8.46 -12.93
CA ALA A 59 -20.91 -7.19 -12.47
C ALA A 59 -20.26 -6.03 -13.26
N PRO A 60 -20.99 -4.96 -13.60
CA PRO A 60 -20.45 -3.86 -14.37
C PRO A 60 -19.33 -3.18 -13.58
N ALA A 61 -18.16 -3.04 -14.22
CA ALA A 61 -17.10 -2.19 -13.72
C ALA A 61 -17.66 -0.77 -13.60
N ALA A 62 -17.83 -0.28 -12.38
CA ALA A 62 -18.14 1.11 -12.15
C ALA A 62 -17.07 1.95 -12.87
N ASP A 63 -17.50 3.04 -13.53
CA ASP A 63 -16.56 3.98 -14.13
C ASP A 63 -15.64 4.50 -13.01
N VAL A 64 -14.39 4.04 -13.02
CA VAL A 64 -13.37 4.39 -12.02
C VAL A 64 -13.18 5.91 -11.94
N ASN A 65 -13.43 6.64 -13.03
CA ASN A 65 -13.38 8.10 -13.04
C ASN A 65 -14.54 8.71 -12.26
N ALA A 66 -15.73 8.08 -12.29
CA ALA A 66 -16.86 8.51 -11.49
C ALA A 66 -16.68 8.16 -9.99
N ALA A 67 -16.11 6.98 -9.70
CA ALA A 67 -15.89 6.52 -8.33
C ALA A 67 -14.89 7.40 -7.55
N CYS A 68 -13.89 7.96 -8.24
CA CYS A 68 -12.84 8.78 -7.65
C CYS A 68 -12.91 10.26 -8.02
N ALA A 69 -14.09 10.73 -8.45
CA ALA A 69 -14.25 12.09 -8.96
C ALA A 69 -13.88 13.17 -7.93
N THR A 70 -14.18 12.95 -6.64
CA THR A 70 -13.84 13.91 -5.58
C THR A 70 -12.33 13.90 -5.31
N SER A 71 -11.74 12.72 -5.17
CA SER A 71 -10.29 12.58 -5.02
C SER A 71 -9.51 13.16 -6.20
N ALA A 72 -9.99 13.01 -7.43
CA ALA A 72 -9.36 13.57 -8.62
C ALA A 72 -9.32 15.10 -8.59
N LYS A 73 -10.42 15.74 -8.16
CA LYS A 73 -10.48 17.19 -7.95
C LYS A 73 -9.50 17.63 -6.86
N ILE A 74 -9.50 16.94 -5.72
CA ILE A 74 -8.57 17.26 -4.63
C ILE A 74 -7.12 17.14 -5.12
N ALA A 75 -6.73 15.99 -5.68
CA ALA A 75 -5.36 15.72 -6.14
C ALA A 75 -4.86 16.77 -7.15
N ALA A 76 -5.72 17.25 -8.04
CA ALA A 76 -5.36 18.30 -8.99
C ALA A 76 -4.91 19.62 -8.31
N THR A 77 -5.41 19.90 -7.10
CA THR A 77 -5.05 21.13 -6.34
C THR A 77 -3.83 20.99 -5.44
N LEU A 78 -3.29 19.76 -5.27
CA LEU A 78 -2.23 19.46 -4.30
C LEU A 78 -0.82 19.37 -4.92
N LYS A 79 -0.70 19.36 -6.26
CA LYS A 79 0.59 19.11 -6.94
C LYS A 79 1.71 20.03 -6.46
N ASP A 80 1.43 21.32 -6.28
CA ASP A 80 2.42 22.32 -5.85
C ASP A 80 2.59 22.42 -4.33
N LEU A 81 1.86 21.60 -3.57
CA LEU A 81 1.91 21.53 -2.10
C LEU A 81 2.70 20.32 -1.60
N ALA A 82 3.00 19.34 -2.46
CA ALA A 82 3.95 18.26 -2.16
C ALA A 82 5.41 18.79 -2.24
N LYS A 83 5.79 19.60 -1.26
CA LYS A 83 7.09 20.29 -1.18
C LYS A 83 7.62 20.32 0.26
N GLY A 84 8.88 20.75 0.41
CA GLY A 84 9.53 20.87 1.71
C GLY A 84 9.46 19.56 2.50
N GLU A 85 8.89 19.63 3.70
CA GLU A 85 8.80 18.49 4.63
C GLU A 85 7.92 17.33 4.13
N VAL A 86 7.10 17.56 3.10
CA VAL A 86 6.24 16.54 2.45
C VAL A 86 6.58 16.34 0.97
N ALA A 87 7.77 16.76 0.52
CA ALA A 87 8.19 16.66 -0.88
C ALA A 87 8.24 15.22 -1.43
N ALA A 88 8.39 14.23 -0.55
CA ALA A 88 8.39 12.82 -0.94
C ALA A 88 6.97 12.28 -1.26
N MET A 89 5.92 13.05 -0.97
CA MET A 89 4.55 12.63 -1.30
C MET A 89 4.31 12.73 -2.80
N THR A 90 4.03 11.58 -3.42
CA THR A 90 3.59 11.52 -4.80
C THR A 90 2.08 11.72 -4.85
N ILE A 91 1.64 12.81 -5.47
CA ILE A 91 0.22 13.08 -5.71
C ILE A 91 -0.25 12.32 -6.95
N ALA A 92 -1.36 11.59 -6.82
CA ALA A 92 -1.93 10.79 -7.90
C ALA A 92 -2.40 11.70 -9.04
N THR A 93 -1.96 11.39 -10.26
CA THR A 93 -2.49 12.02 -11.48
C THR A 93 -3.88 11.49 -11.82
N GLN A 94 -4.11 10.21 -11.50
CA GLN A 94 -5.39 9.53 -11.62
C GLN A 94 -5.62 8.72 -10.33
N PRO A 95 -6.39 9.26 -9.37
CA PRO A 95 -6.74 8.53 -8.17
C PRO A 95 -7.48 7.23 -8.47
N GLU A 96 -7.15 6.20 -7.71
CA GLU A 96 -7.74 4.86 -7.83
C GLU A 96 -8.43 4.46 -6.52
N PRO A 97 -9.50 3.65 -6.57
CA PRO A 97 -10.13 3.12 -5.37
C PRO A 97 -9.12 2.29 -4.57
N MET A 98 -9.07 2.55 -3.26
CA MET A 98 -8.24 1.73 -2.37
C MET A 98 -8.93 0.40 -2.03
N PRO A 99 -8.17 -0.70 -1.89
CA PRO A 99 -8.69 -1.90 -1.24
C PRO A 99 -9.23 -1.56 0.15
N ASP A 100 -10.26 -2.30 0.59
CA ASP A 100 -10.81 -2.11 1.94
C ASP A 100 -9.91 -2.78 2.99
N TYR A 101 -8.79 -2.12 3.29
CA TYR A 101 -7.81 -2.58 4.26
C TYR A 101 -8.44 -2.74 5.64
N ALA A 102 -8.31 -3.94 6.21
CA ALA A 102 -8.80 -4.28 7.54
C ALA A 102 -7.68 -4.23 8.59
N PHE A 103 -8.04 -3.78 9.80
CA PHE A 103 -7.16 -3.70 10.97
C PHE A 103 -8.01 -3.64 12.24
N ASP A 104 -7.38 -3.68 13.41
CA ASP A 104 -8.04 -3.65 14.71
C ASP A 104 -8.19 -2.20 15.20
N GLY A 105 -9.38 -1.90 15.73
CA GLY A 105 -9.73 -0.65 16.40
C GLY A 105 -9.14 -0.55 17.82
N PRO A 106 -9.42 0.56 18.53
CA PRO A 106 -8.87 0.81 19.87
C PRO A 106 -9.30 -0.21 20.93
N ASP A 107 -10.47 -0.82 20.74
CA ASP A 107 -11.05 -1.88 21.56
C ASP A 107 -10.69 -3.30 21.08
N GLY A 108 -9.93 -3.41 19.98
CA GLY A 108 -9.59 -4.67 19.33
C GLY A 108 -10.67 -5.19 18.38
N ALA A 109 -11.77 -4.45 18.17
CA ALA A 109 -12.77 -4.83 17.18
C ALA A 109 -12.25 -4.61 15.76
N PRO A 110 -12.61 -5.45 14.78
CA PRO A 110 -12.20 -5.24 13.40
C PRO A 110 -12.84 -3.94 12.86
N VAL A 111 -12.00 -3.12 12.25
CA VAL A 111 -12.38 -1.93 11.47
C VAL A 111 -11.74 -2.04 10.09
N SER A 112 -12.20 -1.22 9.15
CA SER A 112 -11.62 -1.16 7.82
C SER A 112 -11.58 0.26 7.27
N LEU A 113 -10.84 0.47 6.19
CA LEU A 113 -10.73 1.76 5.53
C LEU A 113 -12.09 2.34 5.12
N ALA A 114 -13.07 1.49 4.79
CA ALA A 114 -14.44 1.89 4.48
C ALA A 114 -15.11 2.68 5.63
N SER A 115 -14.69 2.46 6.88
CA SER A 115 -15.20 3.19 8.06
C SER A 115 -14.83 4.67 8.05
N PHE A 116 -13.89 5.09 7.20
CA PHE A 116 -13.44 6.48 7.07
C PHE A 116 -13.98 7.18 5.83
N LYS A 117 -14.81 6.51 5.01
CA LYS A 117 -15.51 7.17 3.88
C LYS A 117 -16.31 8.38 4.38
N GLY A 118 -16.33 9.42 3.55
CA GLY A 118 -16.86 10.74 3.90
C GLY A 118 -15.85 11.66 4.61
N LYS A 119 -14.68 11.15 5.01
CA LYS A 119 -13.57 11.95 5.55
C LYS A 119 -12.34 11.83 4.66
N THR A 120 -11.51 12.86 4.64
CA THR A 120 -10.13 12.71 4.16
C THR A 120 -9.33 11.96 5.24
N ALA A 121 -8.70 10.85 4.86
CA ALA A 121 -7.93 10.02 5.78
C ALA A 121 -6.43 10.05 5.45
N LEU A 122 -5.59 10.23 6.46
CA LEU A 122 -4.15 10.04 6.39
C LEU A 122 -3.81 8.69 7.03
N LEU A 123 -3.78 7.62 6.22
CA LEU A 123 -3.45 6.27 6.66
C LEU A 123 -1.93 6.13 6.74
N ASN A 124 -1.39 5.93 7.93
CA ASN A 124 0.03 5.71 8.18
C ASN A 124 0.23 4.32 8.78
N ILE A 125 1.18 3.55 8.23
CA ILE A 125 1.59 2.28 8.83
C ILE A 125 2.95 2.44 9.51
N TRP A 126 3.04 1.97 10.75
CA TRP A 126 4.21 2.18 11.60
C TRP A 126 4.46 1.01 12.56
N ALA A 127 5.66 0.94 13.13
CA ALA A 127 6.00 -0.07 14.13
C ALA A 127 6.97 0.48 15.18
N THR A 128 6.97 -0.09 16.38
CA THR A 128 7.86 0.34 17.48
C THR A 128 9.33 0.06 17.23
N TRP A 129 9.66 -0.96 16.41
CA TRP A 129 11.04 -1.24 16.01
C TRP A 129 11.52 -0.33 14.87
N CYS A 130 10.64 0.44 14.24
CA CYS A 130 10.98 1.39 13.19
C CYS A 130 11.33 2.75 13.80
N VAL A 131 12.62 3.08 13.84
CA VAL A 131 13.13 4.35 14.38
C VAL A 131 12.51 5.59 13.71
N PRO A 132 12.50 5.74 12.37
CA PRO A 132 11.90 6.92 11.74
C PRO A 132 10.39 7.03 12.01
N CYS A 133 9.69 5.90 12.11
CA CYS A 133 8.27 5.88 12.45
C CYS A 133 8.01 6.50 13.83
N ARG A 134 8.78 6.07 14.84
CA ARG A 134 8.67 6.62 16.20
C ARG A 134 8.94 8.12 16.23
N ALA A 135 9.88 8.61 15.41
CA ALA A 135 10.22 10.02 15.36
C ALA A 135 9.08 10.91 14.84
N GLU A 136 8.24 10.42 13.92
CA GLU A 136 7.13 11.19 13.35
C GLU A 136 5.82 11.12 14.16
N MET A 137 5.66 10.16 15.08
CA MET A 137 4.40 9.98 15.82
C MET A 137 3.93 11.24 16.59
N PRO A 138 4.79 12.00 17.28
CA PRO A 138 4.37 13.25 17.91
C PRO A 138 3.92 14.32 16.90
N ALA A 139 4.47 14.33 15.69
CA ALA A 139 4.05 15.26 14.64
C ALA A 139 2.69 14.88 14.06
N LEU A 140 2.44 13.59 13.84
CA LEU A 140 1.13 13.06 13.44
C LEU A 140 0.05 13.38 14.49
N ASP A 141 0.39 13.29 15.77
CA ASP A 141 -0.51 13.64 16.88
C ASP A 141 -0.92 15.12 16.85
N ARG A 142 0.06 16.02 16.71
CA ARG A 142 -0.22 17.47 16.57
C ARG A 142 -0.96 17.81 15.29
N LEU A 143 -0.75 17.05 14.21
CA LEU A 143 -1.53 17.20 12.99
C LEU A 143 -3.00 16.81 13.24
N GLN A 144 -3.25 15.68 13.89
CA GLN A 144 -4.60 15.27 14.26
C GLN A 144 -5.30 16.29 15.16
N GLU A 145 -4.57 16.87 16.12
CA GLU A 145 -5.08 17.94 16.99
C GLU A 145 -5.45 19.21 16.19
N ALA A 146 -4.56 19.65 15.28
CA ALA A 146 -4.75 20.87 14.49
C ALA A 146 -6.00 20.83 13.60
N PHE A 147 -6.43 19.64 13.17
CA PHE A 147 -7.60 19.42 12.32
C PHE A 147 -8.75 18.73 13.06
N ALA A 148 -8.71 18.70 14.40
CA ALA A 148 -9.79 18.12 15.20
C ALA A 148 -11.14 18.82 14.89
N GLY A 149 -12.20 18.01 14.77
CA GLY A 149 -13.55 18.49 14.43
C GLY A 149 -13.80 18.76 12.95
N GLN A 150 -12.80 18.64 12.09
CA GLN A 150 -12.98 18.71 10.63
C GLN A 150 -13.22 17.31 10.03
N ASN A 151 -13.55 17.24 8.74
CA ASN A 151 -13.71 15.98 8.00
C ASN A 151 -12.35 15.34 7.67
N PHE A 152 -11.49 15.20 8.67
CA PHE A 152 -10.13 14.69 8.58
C PHE A 152 -9.84 13.70 9.71
N GLN A 153 -9.08 12.64 9.39
CA GLN A 153 -8.61 11.68 10.38
C GLN A 153 -7.21 11.17 10.02
N VAL A 154 -6.31 11.19 10.99
CA VAL A 154 -5.07 10.41 10.97
C VAL A 154 -5.40 9.00 11.45
N VAL A 155 -5.08 8.01 10.62
CA VAL A 155 -5.29 6.58 10.88
C VAL A 155 -3.92 5.93 10.96
N ALA A 156 -3.28 6.00 12.13
CA ALA A 156 -1.95 5.45 12.36
C ALA A 156 -2.03 4.00 12.85
N VAL A 157 -1.84 3.03 11.95
CA VAL A 157 -1.97 1.59 12.22
C VAL A 157 -0.62 1.00 12.60
N ASN A 158 -0.53 0.51 13.83
CA ASN A 158 0.65 -0.18 14.32
C ASN A 158 0.72 -1.61 13.76
N VAL A 159 1.84 -2.01 13.16
CA VAL A 159 2.05 -3.33 12.56
C VAL A 159 3.08 -4.18 13.32
N ASP A 160 3.27 -3.92 14.62
CA ASP A 160 4.08 -4.81 15.45
C ASP A 160 3.42 -6.20 15.54
N THR A 161 4.19 -7.26 15.31
CA THR A 161 3.70 -8.66 15.36
C THR A 161 4.06 -9.37 16.66
N THR A 162 4.85 -8.73 17.52
CA THR A 162 5.27 -9.23 18.83
C THR A 162 5.33 -8.08 19.81
N ARG A 163 5.22 -8.37 21.12
CA ARG A 163 5.30 -7.34 22.18
C ARG A 163 4.33 -6.19 21.93
N LEU A 164 3.06 -6.52 21.63
CA LEU A 164 2.01 -5.61 21.18
C LEU A 164 1.74 -4.47 22.18
N GLU A 165 2.04 -4.70 23.46
CA GLU A 165 1.95 -3.71 24.52
C GLU A 165 2.86 -2.49 24.31
N ARG A 166 3.97 -2.66 23.56
CA ARG A 166 4.96 -1.60 23.35
C ARG A 166 4.43 -0.40 22.60
N ALA A 167 3.51 -0.62 21.66
CA ALA A 167 2.98 0.47 20.86
C ALA A 167 2.19 1.43 21.75
N LYS A 168 1.27 0.90 22.57
CA LYS A 168 0.50 1.69 23.54
C LYS A 168 1.40 2.35 24.59
N ALA A 169 2.40 1.64 25.10
CA ALA A 169 3.37 2.21 26.05
C ALA A 169 4.16 3.38 25.43
N PHE A 170 4.64 3.23 24.20
CA PHE A 170 5.36 4.28 23.49
C PHE A 170 4.51 5.53 23.27
N LEU A 171 3.25 5.38 22.84
CA LEU A 171 2.35 6.53 22.66
C LEU A 171 2.12 7.27 23.98
N ALA A 172 1.93 6.54 25.08
CA ALA A 172 1.80 7.13 26.41
C ALA A 172 3.08 7.86 26.86
N GLU A 173 4.25 7.25 26.69
CA GLU A 173 5.56 7.82 27.06
C GLU A 173 5.90 9.09 26.27
N THR A 174 5.48 9.16 25.01
CA THR A 174 5.74 10.30 24.12
C THR A 174 4.65 11.37 24.18
N GLY A 175 3.61 11.17 24.99
CA GLY A 175 2.53 12.13 25.16
C GLY A 175 1.62 12.27 23.94
N VAL A 176 1.59 11.26 23.06
CA VAL A 176 0.65 11.17 21.93
C VAL A 176 -0.74 10.88 22.50
N LYS A 177 -1.69 11.80 22.31
CA LYS A 177 -3.00 11.78 22.98
C LYS A 177 -4.19 11.91 22.04
N SER A 178 -3.98 12.56 20.89
CA SER A 178 -5.01 12.84 19.88
C SER A 178 -5.16 11.69 18.89
N LEU A 179 -4.13 10.87 18.70
CA LEU A 179 -4.22 9.67 17.86
C LEU A 179 -4.98 8.54 18.54
N THR A 180 -6.04 8.05 17.87
CA THR A 180 -6.66 6.76 18.19
C THR A 180 -5.67 5.63 17.91
N TYR A 181 -5.56 4.68 18.83
CA TYR A 181 -4.75 3.48 18.60
C TYR A 181 -5.47 2.52 17.65
N TYR A 182 -4.82 2.23 16.51
CA TYR A 182 -5.17 1.15 15.61
C TYR A 182 -4.03 0.15 15.54
N GLY A 183 -4.33 -1.14 15.38
CA GLY A 183 -3.33 -2.20 15.34
C GLY A 183 -3.60 -3.23 14.27
N ASP A 184 -2.56 -3.85 13.73
CA ASP A 184 -2.65 -5.03 12.89
C ASP A 184 -1.56 -6.02 13.35
N PRO A 185 -1.85 -6.86 14.34
CA PRO A 185 -0.86 -7.73 14.97
C PRO A 185 -0.35 -8.84 14.04
N LYS A 186 -0.93 -8.98 12.85
CA LYS A 186 -0.48 -9.92 11.81
C LYS A 186 0.31 -9.22 10.70
N ALA A 187 0.36 -7.89 10.72
CA ALA A 187 0.96 -7.06 9.68
C ALA A 187 0.43 -7.35 8.26
N ASN A 188 -0.79 -7.88 8.15
CA ASN A 188 -1.46 -8.15 6.89
C ASN A 188 -1.53 -6.89 6.01
N LEU A 189 -1.87 -5.74 6.61
CA LEU A 189 -1.94 -4.45 5.94
C LEU A 189 -0.60 -4.08 5.27
N PHE A 190 0.51 -4.24 5.99
CA PHE A 190 1.84 -4.00 5.42
C PHE A 190 2.12 -4.93 4.24
N TYR A 191 1.81 -6.23 4.36
CA TYR A 191 2.04 -7.19 3.30
C TYR A 191 1.15 -6.95 2.06
N GLU A 192 -0.12 -6.60 2.25
CA GLU A 192 -1.05 -6.24 1.17
C GLU A 192 -0.59 -4.97 0.44
N MET A 193 -0.20 -3.92 1.18
CA MET A 193 0.36 -2.71 0.60
C MET A 193 1.68 -2.98 -0.13
N LYS A 194 2.50 -3.91 0.37
CA LYS A 194 3.75 -4.31 -0.29
C LYS A 194 3.50 -5.07 -1.60
N GLN A 195 2.52 -5.98 -1.63
CA GLN A 195 2.17 -6.75 -2.83
C GLN A 195 1.67 -5.85 -3.97
N THR A 196 0.98 -4.77 -3.63
CA THR A 196 0.52 -3.75 -4.60
C THR A 196 1.57 -2.67 -4.89
N GLY A 197 2.79 -2.80 -4.36
CA GLY A 197 3.89 -1.86 -4.57
C GLY A 197 3.74 -0.51 -3.84
N LYS A 198 2.74 -0.36 -2.97
CA LYS A 198 2.50 0.88 -2.21
C LYS A 198 3.43 1.03 -1.01
N ALA A 199 3.72 -0.07 -0.29
CA ALA A 199 4.64 -0.07 0.85
C ALA A 199 5.98 -0.70 0.49
N LEU A 200 7.01 0.14 0.35
CA LEU A 200 8.40 -0.31 0.15
C LEU A 200 9.12 -0.58 1.48
N GLY A 201 8.61 -0.01 2.57
CA GLY A 201 9.17 -0.11 3.91
C GLY A 201 8.26 0.58 4.93
N LEU A 202 8.79 0.92 6.09
CA LEU A 202 8.09 1.75 7.07
C LEU A 202 8.87 3.06 7.33
N PRO A 203 8.18 4.17 7.65
CA PRO A 203 6.73 4.31 7.54
C PRO A 203 6.28 4.42 6.08
N THR A 204 5.02 4.07 5.82
CA THR A 204 4.34 4.38 4.55
C THR A 204 3.07 5.13 4.89
N THR A 205 2.80 6.22 4.18
CA THR A 205 1.61 7.05 4.37
C THR A 205 0.83 7.19 3.07
N LEU A 206 -0.49 7.02 3.16
CA LEU A 206 -1.45 7.27 2.10
C LEU A 206 -2.35 8.44 2.50
N LEU A 207 -2.53 9.38 1.58
CA LEU A 207 -3.60 10.37 1.65
C LEU A 207 -4.78 9.86 0.83
N ILE A 208 -5.93 9.73 1.46
CA ILE A 208 -7.12 9.08 0.90
C ILE A 208 -8.28 10.06 0.98
N GLY A 209 -9.00 10.24 -0.13
CA GLY A 209 -10.13 11.16 -0.18
C GLY A 209 -11.41 10.59 0.44
N PRO A 210 -12.45 11.42 0.58
CA PRO A 210 -13.73 11.03 1.18
C PRO A 210 -14.49 9.97 0.37
N ASP A 211 -14.17 9.80 -0.91
CA ASP A 211 -14.69 8.73 -1.78
C ASP A 211 -13.93 7.39 -1.62
N GLY A 212 -12.87 7.36 -0.80
CA GLY A 212 -12.06 6.16 -0.56
C GLY A 212 -10.98 5.91 -1.62
N CYS A 213 -10.64 6.92 -2.42
CA CYS A 213 -9.60 6.81 -3.45
C CYS A 213 -8.26 7.42 -3.00
N GLN A 214 -7.16 6.90 -3.55
CA GLN A 214 -5.81 7.37 -3.25
C GLN A 214 -5.53 8.74 -3.87
N ILE A 215 -5.36 9.76 -3.04
CA ILE A 215 -4.91 11.10 -3.46
C ILE A 215 -3.39 11.17 -3.49
N GLY A 216 -2.71 10.58 -2.50
CA GLY A 216 -1.26 10.65 -2.38
C GLY A 216 -0.65 9.43 -1.71
N LEU A 217 0.62 9.16 -2.02
CA LEU A 217 1.41 8.08 -1.43
C LEU A 217 2.82 8.60 -1.09
N MET A 218 3.32 8.22 0.08
CA MET A 218 4.68 8.53 0.52
C MET A 218 5.30 7.35 1.25
N ASN A 219 6.56 7.03 0.92
CA ASN A 219 7.38 6.08 1.67
C ASN A 219 8.48 6.87 2.39
N GLY A 220 8.60 6.71 3.71
CA GLY A 220 9.49 7.48 4.56
C GLY A 220 8.75 8.47 5.48
N PRO A 221 9.45 9.01 6.51
CA PRO A 221 8.84 9.88 7.51
C PRO A 221 8.65 11.32 6.98
N ALA A 222 7.80 12.10 7.65
CA ALA A 222 7.71 13.54 7.45
C ALA A 222 7.45 14.32 8.75
N ALA A 223 7.81 15.61 8.76
CA ALA A 223 7.38 16.53 9.81
C ALA A 223 5.92 16.94 9.56
N TRP A 224 4.99 16.07 9.94
CA TRP A 224 3.55 16.22 9.66
C TRP A 224 2.88 17.44 10.33
N ASP A 225 3.52 18.04 11.32
CA ASP A 225 3.06 19.28 11.97
C ASP A 225 3.66 20.55 11.37
N SER A 226 4.48 20.42 10.33
CA SER A 226 5.07 21.53 9.57
C SER A 226 4.01 22.38 8.84
N ALA A 227 4.43 23.58 8.43
CA ALA A 227 3.59 24.46 7.62
C ALA A 227 3.24 23.83 6.26
N ASP A 228 4.18 23.12 5.63
CA ASP A 228 3.95 22.46 4.34
C ASP A 228 2.90 21.34 4.46
N ALA A 229 3.03 20.47 5.47
CA ALA A 229 2.06 19.40 5.72
C ALA A 229 0.67 19.96 6.02
N LYS A 230 0.58 20.99 6.90
CA LYS A 230 -0.69 21.64 7.23
C LYS A 230 -1.32 22.34 6.02
N ALA A 231 -0.54 22.96 5.15
CA ALA A 231 -1.05 23.56 3.93
C ALA A 231 -1.62 22.52 2.96
N LEU A 232 -0.90 21.39 2.78
CA LEU A 232 -1.36 20.27 1.97
C LEU A 232 -2.68 19.70 2.49
N ILE A 233 -2.78 19.41 3.80
CA ILE A 233 -4.02 18.91 4.40
C ILE A 233 -5.15 19.95 4.35
N SER A 234 -4.89 21.22 4.67
CA SER A 234 -5.91 22.27 4.60
C SER A 234 -6.52 22.38 3.21
N ARG A 235 -5.67 22.39 2.17
CA ARG A 235 -6.15 22.41 0.77
C ARG A 235 -6.99 21.18 0.43
N ALA A 236 -6.61 20.01 0.93
CA ALA A 236 -7.38 18.78 0.70
C ALA A 236 -8.78 18.83 1.32
N LEU A 237 -8.98 19.62 2.38
CA LEU A 237 -10.26 19.77 3.08
C LEU A 237 -11.13 20.92 2.52
N GLU A 238 -10.52 21.92 1.87
CA GLU A 238 -11.24 23.04 1.25
C GLU A 238 -12.07 22.63 0.02
N THR A 239 -11.68 21.55 -0.65
CA THR A 239 -12.36 21.10 -1.87
C THR A 239 -13.64 20.33 -1.50
N PRO A 240 -14.85 20.85 -1.80
CA PRO A 240 -16.07 20.21 -1.39
C PRO A 240 -16.24 18.83 -2.06
N PRO A 241 -16.72 17.80 -1.33
CA PRO A 241 -17.26 16.62 -1.99
C PRO A 241 -18.51 16.99 -2.80
N ASN A 242 -18.72 16.34 -3.95
CA ASN A 242 -19.89 16.55 -4.80
C ASN A 242 -21.21 16.21 -4.09
#